data_AF-A0A359G385-F1
#
_entry.id   AF-A0A359G385-F1
#
_cell.length_a   1.000
_cell.length_b   1.000
_cell.length_c   1.000
_cell.angle_alpha   90.00
_cell.angle_beta   90.00
_cell.angle_gamma   90.00
#
_symmetry.space_group_name_H-M   'P 1'
#
loop_
_entity.id
_entity.type
_entity.pdbx_description
1 polymer ?
#
loop_
_entity_poly.entity_id
_entity_poly.type
_entity_poly.pdbx_seq_one_letter_code
_entity_poly.pdbx_strand_id
1 'polypeptide(L)'
;MLTTILNRLMDLFISENNEKADMDTKAKSLVVNLASLSFTLIVLAEGIWSLVEERVELAIPFLSLSFILAISHLYLRKYNSTLHQNYLLTALFVTCSFLIIFGGNTSIGIAWTFLFPFFATALRGRNSGLMWSLVLAAVIMIDFLLLQSLSPFLQSYEPGQGVYY
;
A
#
# COMPACT_ATOMS: atom_id res chain seq x y z
N MET A 1 7.18 -9.53 30.48
CA MET A 1 5.85 -9.11 29.98
C MET A 1 5.96 -8.47 28.59
N LEU A 2 6.80 -7.45 28.41
CA LEU A 2 7.12 -6.88 27.07
C LEU A 2 7.66 -7.95 26.10
N THR A 3 8.60 -8.78 26.56
CA THR A 3 9.19 -9.88 25.78
C THR A 3 8.16 -10.94 25.34
N THR A 4 7.13 -11.18 26.14
CA THR A 4 6.06 -12.15 25.84
C THR A 4 5.09 -11.61 24.79
N ILE A 5 4.77 -10.32 24.85
CA ILE A 5 3.96 -9.63 23.85
C ILE A 5 4.74 -9.52 22.54
N LEU A 6 6.02 -9.18 22.61
CA LEU A 6 6.91 -9.12 21.45
C LEU A 6 7.00 -10.48 20.77
N ASN A 7 7.18 -11.57 21.53
CA ASN A 7 7.22 -12.92 20.99
C ASN A 7 5.89 -13.33 20.35
N ARG A 8 4.74 -13.01 20.96
CA ARG A 8 3.42 -13.27 20.34
C ARG A 8 3.18 -12.46 19.07
N LEU A 9 3.62 -11.20 19.04
CA LEU A 9 3.58 -10.39 17.81
C LEU A 9 4.49 -11.00 16.75
N MET A 10 5.71 -11.40 17.13
CA MET A 10 6.62 -12.10 16.22
C MET A 10 6.00 -13.38 15.67
N ASP A 11 5.31 -14.19 16.48
CA ASP A 11 4.61 -15.40 16.00
C ASP A 11 3.43 -15.05 15.06
N LEU A 12 2.74 -13.95 15.31
CA LEU A 12 1.71 -13.42 14.40
C LEU A 12 2.30 -12.89 13.09
N PHE A 13 3.57 -12.50 13.02
CA PHE A 13 4.21 -11.92 11.84
C PHE A 13 5.24 -12.86 11.15
N ILE A 14 5.68 -13.94 11.79
CA ILE A 14 6.57 -14.95 11.24
C ILE A 14 5.69 -16.16 10.85
N SER A 15 5.75 -16.61 9.60
CA SER A 15 4.99 -17.80 9.17
C SER A 15 5.50 -19.04 9.93
N GLU A 16 4.61 -19.85 10.51
CA GLU A 16 4.95 -21.08 11.26
C GLU A 16 5.84 -22.06 10.47
N ASN A 17 5.80 -22.03 9.13
CA ASN A 17 6.64 -22.87 8.28
C ASN A 17 8.13 -22.48 8.27
N ASN A 18 8.55 -21.41 8.95
CA ASN A 18 9.91 -20.86 8.92
C ASN A 18 10.74 -21.13 10.19
N GLU A 19 10.44 -22.19 10.94
CA GLU A 19 11.18 -22.52 12.17
C GLU A 19 12.70 -22.74 11.92
N LYS A 20 13.06 -23.19 10.71
CA LYS A 20 14.46 -23.34 10.23
C LYS A 20 14.97 -22.20 9.35
N ALA A 21 14.22 -21.10 9.21
CA ALA A 21 14.59 -20.03 8.30
C ALA A 21 15.64 -19.09 8.90
N ASP A 22 16.56 -18.65 8.05
CA ASP A 22 17.63 -17.72 8.39
C ASP A 22 17.07 -16.39 8.91
N MET A 23 17.83 -15.68 9.74
CA MET A 23 17.37 -14.46 10.43
C MET A 23 16.87 -13.38 9.45
N ASP A 24 17.54 -13.26 8.30
CA ASP A 24 17.15 -12.36 7.20
C ASP A 24 15.78 -12.69 6.61
N THR A 25 15.45 -13.98 6.52
CA THR A 25 14.15 -14.43 6.00
C THR A 25 13.02 -14.09 6.98
N LYS A 26 13.29 -14.21 8.29
CA LYS A 26 12.35 -13.84 9.34
C LYS A 26 12.11 -12.33 9.37
N ALA A 27 13.18 -11.52 9.29
CA ALA A 27 13.09 -10.06 9.21
C ALA A 27 12.29 -9.62 7.98
N LYS A 28 12.56 -10.21 6.81
CA LYS A 28 11.83 -9.90 5.57
C LYS A 28 10.35 -10.26 5.68
N SER A 29 10.01 -11.43 6.23
CA SER A 29 8.63 -11.85 6.47
C SER A 29 7.90 -10.86 7.40
N LEU A 30 8.57 -10.38 8.44
CA LEU A 30 7.99 -9.43 9.38
C LEU A 30 7.68 -8.09 8.71
N VAL A 31 8.60 -7.56 7.89
CA VAL A 31 8.39 -6.33 7.13
C VAL A 31 7.23 -6.48 6.14
N VAL A 32 7.16 -7.61 5.42
CA VAL A 32 6.07 -7.89 4.46
C VAL A 32 4.72 -7.89 5.17
N ASN A 33 4.61 -8.60 6.29
CA ASN A 33 3.36 -8.75 6.99
C ASN A 33 2.93 -7.47 7.71
N LEU A 34 3.88 -6.72 8.26
CA LEU A 34 3.61 -5.41 8.85
C LEU A 34 3.12 -4.43 7.78
N ALA A 35 3.82 -4.34 6.64
CA ALA A 35 3.40 -3.49 5.53
C ALA A 35 2.00 -3.89 5.02
N SER A 36 1.77 -5.18 4.82
CA SER A 36 0.47 -5.71 4.38
C SER A 36 -0.66 -5.34 5.34
N LEU A 37 -0.45 -5.49 6.65
CA LEU A 37 -1.47 -5.17 7.64
C LEU A 37 -1.70 -3.66 7.73
N SER A 38 -0.63 -2.86 7.80
CA SER A 38 -0.73 -1.39 7.85
C SER A 38 -1.49 -0.84 6.63
N PHE A 39 -1.14 -1.27 5.42
CA PHE A 39 -1.85 -0.83 4.21
C PHE A 39 -3.29 -1.29 4.18
N THR A 40 -3.58 -2.52 4.60
CA THR A 40 -4.97 -3.00 4.68
C THR A 40 -5.80 -2.09 5.59
N LEU A 41 -5.28 -1.73 6.77
CA LEU A 41 -5.97 -0.85 7.70
C LEU A 41 -6.15 0.58 7.17
N ILE A 42 -5.11 1.14 6.54
CA ILE A 42 -5.16 2.50 5.97
C ILE A 42 -6.20 2.57 4.86
N VAL A 43 -6.16 1.62 3.92
CA VAL A 43 -7.09 1.58 2.78
C VAL A 43 -8.52 1.30 3.25
N LEU A 44 -8.69 0.44 4.25
CA LEU A 44 -9.99 0.20 4.87
C LEU A 44 -10.53 1.47 5.54
N ALA A 45 -9.68 2.20 6.27
CA ALA A 45 -10.06 3.46 6.91
C ALA A 45 -10.48 4.51 5.87
N GLU A 46 -9.72 4.67 4.79
CA GLU A 46 -10.09 5.54 3.66
C GLU A 46 -11.41 5.09 3.00
N GLY A 47 -11.63 3.78 2.83
CA GLY A 47 -12.88 3.25 2.29
C GLY A 47 -14.09 3.56 3.18
N ILE A 48 -13.96 3.36 4.50
CA ILE A 48 -15.01 3.69 5.47
C ILE A 48 -15.25 5.20 5.52
N TRP A 49 -14.18 6.00 5.53
CA TRP A 49 -14.29 7.47 5.53
C TRP A 49 -14.99 7.97 4.28
N SER A 50 -14.69 7.39 3.12
CA SER A 50 -15.36 7.71 1.86
C SER A 50 -16.87 7.44 1.91
N LEU A 51 -17.30 6.38 2.62
CA LEU A 51 -18.74 6.12 2.84
C LEU A 51 -19.38 7.18 3.74
N VAL A 52 -18.67 7.64 4.77
CA VAL A 52 -19.16 8.69 5.68
C VAL A 52 -19.31 10.02 4.95
N GLU A 53 -18.41 10.35 4.04
CA GLU A 53 -18.50 11.55 3.18
C GLU A 53 -19.41 11.36 1.96
N GLU A 54 -20.13 10.24 1.84
CA GLU A 54 -21.01 9.91 0.71
C GLU A 54 -20.29 9.88 -0.66
N ARG A 55 -18.96 9.77 -0.67
CA ARG A 55 -18.12 9.63 -1.86
C ARG A 55 -18.06 8.18 -2.31
N VAL A 56 -19.17 7.67 -2.82
CA VAL A 56 -19.32 6.26 -3.24
C VAL A 56 -18.26 5.85 -4.29
N GLU A 57 -17.88 6.80 -5.14
CA GLU A 57 -16.86 6.62 -6.20
C GLU A 57 -15.48 6.25 -5.65
N LEU A 58 -15.11 6.74 -4.46
CA LEU A 58 -13.86 6.39 -3.77
C LEU A 58 -14.05 5.20 -2.82
N ALA A 59 -15.22 5.08 -2.22
CA ALA A 59 -15.54 4.02 -1.27
C ALA A 59 -15.46 2.63 -1.90
N ILE A 60 -16.06 2.43 -3.08
CA ILE A 60 -16.10 1.11 -3.73
C ILE A 60 -14.68 0.60 -4.06
N PRO A 61 -13.81 1.39 -4.73
CA PRO A 61 -12.44 0.98 -5.00
C PRO A 61 -11.63 0.71 -3.74
N PHE A 62 -11.68 1.60 -2.74
CA PHE A 62 -10.91 1.42 -1.51
C PHE A 62 -11.36 0.20 -0.70
N LEU A 63 -12.67 0.01 -0.53
CA LEU A 63 -13.17 -1.17 0.16
C LEU A 63 -12.79 -2.45 -0.59
N SER A 64 -12.94 -2.48 -1.91
CA SER A 64 -12.52 -3.62 -2.74
C SER A 64 -11.02 -3.91 -2.60
N LEU A 65 -10.17 -2.88 -2.67
CA LEU A 65 -8.72 -3.01 -2.48
C LEU A 65 -8.36 -3.49 -1.07
N SER A 66 -9.03 -2.99 -0.03
CA SER A 66 -8.82 -3.45 1.34
C SER A 66 -9.14 -4.94 1.50
N PHE A 67 -10.22 -5.42 0.87
CA PHE A 67 -10.57 -6.85 0.88
C PHE A 67 -9.53 -7.69 0.15
N ILE A 68 -9.04 -7.23 -1.01
CA ILE A 68 -7.97 -7.92 -1.76
C ILE A 68 -6.69 -8.00 -0.91
N LEU A 69 -6.31 -6.90 -0.25
CA LEU A 69 -5.15 -6.84 0.64
C LEU A 69 -5.32 -7.77 1.85
N ALA A 70 -6.51 -7.80 2.46
CA ALA A 70 -6.82 -8.69 3.58
C ALA A 70 -6.76 -10.17 3.17
N ILE A 71 -7.32 -10.54 2.02
CA ILE A 71 -7.25 -11.91 1.49
C ILE A 71 -5.80 -12.29 1.20
N SER A 72 -5.01 -11.39 0.60
CA SER A 72 -3.59 -11.60 0.37
C SER A 72 -2.84 -11.86 1.68
N HIS A 73 -3.12 -11.07 2.72
CA HIS A 73 -2.51 -11.22 4.04
C HIS A 73 -2.87 -12.57 4.70
N LEU A 74 -4.14 -12.96 4.68
CA LEU A 74 -4.64 -14.14 5.40
C LEU A 74 -4.32 -15.46 4.68
N TYR A 75 -4.45 -15.50 3.35
CA TYR A 75 -4.37 -16.74 2.58
C TYR A 75 -3.02 -16.93 1.90
N LEU A 76 -2.49 -15.93 1.21
CA LEU A 76 -1.25 -16.11 0.44
C LEU A 76 0.00 -16.25 1.31
N ARG A 77 -0.06 -15.78 2.57
CA ARG A 77 1.01 -15.98 3.57
C ARG A 77 1.39 -17.45 3.75
N LYS A 78 0.43 -18.38 3.60
CA LYS A 78 0.62 -19.80 3.95
C LYS A 78 1.28 -20.64 2.85
N TYR A 79 1.24 -20.18 1.59
CA TYR A 79 1.53 -21.05 0.44
C TYR A 79 2.83 -20.74 -0.30
N ASN A 80 3.15 -19.46 -0.59
CA ASN A 80 4.37 -19.13 -1.34
C ASN A 80 4.83 -17.68 -1.09
N SER A 81 6.04 -17.52 -0.53
CA SER A 81 6.58 -16.21 -0.13
C SER A 81 6.79 -15.25 -1.31
N THR A 82 7.17 -15.76 -2.48
CA THR A 82 7.45 -14.94 -3.67
C THR A 82 6.19 -14.47 -4.38
N LEU A 83 5.19 -15.35 -4.52
CA LEU A 83 3.89 -15.00 -5.08
C LEU A 83 3.16 -14.01 -4.18
N HIS A 84 3.20 -14.21 -2.86
CA HIS A 84 2.63 -13.27 -1.90
C HIS A 84 3.30 -11.90 -1.99
N GLN A 85 4.63 -11.83 -2.06
CA GLN A 85 5.36 -10.57 -2.25
C GLN A 85 4.95 -9.85 -3.54
N ASN A 86 4.76 -10.58 -4.65
CA ASN A 86 4.35 -9.99 -5.92
C ASN A 86 2.92 -9.47 -5.86
N TYR A 87 1.99 -10.27 -5.33
CA TYR A 87 0.59 -9.85 -5.17
C TYR A 87 0.47 -8.64 -4.26
N LEU A 88 1.17 -8.65 -3.13
CA LEU A 88 1.20 -7.51 -2.21
C LEU A 88 1.77 -6.28 -2.92
N LEU A 89 2.90 -6.39 -3.61
CA LEU A 89 3.51 -5.27 -4.31
C LEU A 89 2.61 -4.70 -5.41
N THR A 90 1.93 -5.54 -6.18
CA THR A 90 0.95 -5.10 -7.18
C THR A 90 -0.25 -4.43 -6.52
N ALA A 91 -0.80 -4.99 -5.44
CA ALA A 91 -1.92 -4.38 -4.72
C ALA A 91 -1.54 -3.03 -4.10
N LEU A 92 -0.32 -2.92 -3.56
CA LEU A 92 0.24 -1.66 -3.07
C LEU A 92 0.40 -0.64 -4.20
N PHE A 93 0.92 -1.08 -5.34
CA PHE A 93 1.10 -0.21 -6.51
C PHE A 93 -0.23 0.37 -7.00
N VAL A 94 -1.25 -0.49 -7.15
CA VAL A 94 -2.59 -0.05 -7.59
C VAL A 94 -3.20 0.90 -6.56
N THR A 95 -3.12 0.56 -5.28
CA THR A 95 -3.61 1.39 -4.18
C THR A 95 -2.95 2.76 -4.16
N CYS A 96 -1.61 2.81 -4.20
CA CYS A 96 -0.87 4.07 -4.18
C CYS A 96 -1.17 4.91 -5.42
N SER A 97 -1.25 4.28 -6.59
CA SER A 97 -1.63 4.98 -7.83
C SER A 97 -3.01 5.60 -7.70
N PHE A 98 -3.99 4.86 -7.16
CA PHE A 98 -5.34 5.36 -6.94
C PHE A 98 -5.36 6.52 -5.92
N LEU A 99 -4.63 6.39 -4.81
CA LEU A 99 -4.51 7.47 -3.81
C LEU A 99 -3.88 8.74 -4.40
N ILE A 100 -2.89 8.61 -5.29
CA ILE A 100 -2.23 9.76 -5.91
C ILE A 100 -3.15 10.42 -6.93
N ILE A 101 -3.80 9.65 -7.79
CA ILE A 101 -4.67 10.17 -8.87
C ILE A 101 -5.92 10.87 -8.29
N PHE A 102 -6.53 10.25 -7.28
CA PHE A 102 -7.80 10.74 -6.69
C PHE A 102 -7.61 11.57 -5.42
N GLY A 103 -6.38 11.69 -4.90
CA GLY A 103 -6.08 12.45 -3.68
C GLY A 103 -6.51 11.80 -2.36
N GLY A 104 -7.38 10.79 -2.40
CA GLY A 104 -8.05 10.24 -1.21
C GLY A 104 -9.04 11.24 -0.60
N ASN A 105 -9.58 10.95 0.59
CA ASN A 105 -10.51 11.90 1.23
C ASN A 105 -9.80 13.13 1.80
N THR A 106 -8.52 12.99 2.15
CA THR A 106 -7.75 14.04 2.83
C THR A 106 -6.89 14.87 1.88
N SER A 107 -6.90 14.62 0.58
CA SER A 107 -6.01 15.23 -0.44
C SER A 107 -4.50 14.99 -0.21
N ILE A 108 -4.12 14.15 0.76
CA ILE A 108 -2.72 13.81 1.09
C ILE A 108 -2.20 12.64 0.22
N GLY A 109 -2.92 12.27 -0.83
CA GLY A 109 -2.57 11.21 -1.78
C GLY A 109 -1.12 11.23 -2.30
N ILE A 110 -0.54 12.42 -2.46
CA ILE A 110 0.83 12.59 -2.99
C ILE A 110 1.92 12.06 -2.04
N ALA A 111 1.65 11.96 -0.73
CA ALA A 111 2.59 11.41 0.24
C ALA A 111 2.99 9.96 -0.12
N TRP A 112 2.09 9.23 -0.77
CA TRP A 112 2.32 7.85 -1.19
C TRP A 112 3.38 7.72 -2.28
N THR A 113 3.64 8.79 -3.06
CA THR A 113 4.74 8.85 -4.03
C THR A 113 6.10 8.70 -3.35
N PHE A 114 6.25 9.28 -2.15
CA PHE A 114 7.49 9.20 -1.38
C PHE A 114 7.61 7.89 -0.61
N LEU A 115 6.49 7.39 -0.08
CA LEU A 115 6.49 6.17 0.73
C LEU A 115 6.60 4.88 -0.10
N PHE A 116 5.95 4.81 -1.27
CA PHE A 116 5.90 3.61 -2.08
C PHE A 116 7.29 3.05 -2.48
N PRO A 117 8.29 3.86 -2.89
CA PRO A 117 9.63 3.36 -3.19
C PRO A 117 10.31 2.60 -2.04
N PHE A 118 10.08 3.01 -0.80
CA PHE A 118 10.62 2.31 0.38
C PHE A 118 9.98 0.93 0.53
N PHE A 119 8.66 0.83 0.36
CA PHE A 119 7.97 -0.45 0.41
C PHE A 119 8.36 -1.37 -0.76
N ALA A 120 8.47 -0.84 -1.97
CA ALA A 120 8.85 -1.60 -3.15
C ALA A 120 10.28 -2.17 -3.03
N THR A 121 11.22 -1.37 -2.54
CA THR A 121 12.61 -1.79 -2.31
C THR A 121 12.72 -2.77 -1.14
N ALA A 122 11.96 -2.58 -0.06
CA ALA A 122 11.94 -3.51 1.07
C ALA A 122 11.36 -4.89 0.69
N LEU A 123 10.31 -4.92 -0.13
CA LEU A 123 9.64 -6.17 -0.53
C LEU A 123 10.46 -6.98 -1.54
N ARG A 124 10.99 -6.32 -2.57
CA ARG A 124 11.61 -6.98 -3.73
C ARG A 124 13.10 -6.69 -3.95
N GLY A 125 13.73 -5.93 -3.05
CA GLY A 125 15.12 -5.53 -3.16
C GLY A 125 15.34 -4.34 -4.09
N ARG A 126 16.57 -3.84 -4.13
CA ARG A 126 16.93 -2.56 -4.78
C ARG A 126 16.52 -2.48 -6.25
N ASN A 127 16.98 -3.42 -7.10
CA ASN A 127 16.79 -3.30 -8.55
C ASN A 127 15.33 -3.41 -8.96
N SER A 128 14.60 -4.40 -8.42
CA SER A 128 13.20 -4.55 -8.75
C SER A 128 12.35 -3.45 -8.11
N GLY A 129 12.67 -3.02 -6.88
CA GLY A 129 11.99 -1.90 -6.23
C GLY A 129 12.10 -0.60 -7.03
N LEU A 130 13.30 -0.28 -7.53
CA LEU A 130 13.52 0.87 -8.42
C LEU A 130 12.68 0.80 -9.69
N MET A 131 12.58 -0.38 -10.32
CA MET A 131 11.72 -0.56 -11.49
C MET A 131 10.26 -0.23 -11.17
N TRP A 132 9.73 -0.70 -10.05
CA TRP A 132 8.37 -0.38 -9.61
C TRP A 132 8.18 1.11 -9.30
N SER A 133 9.18 1.75 -8.70
CA SER A 133 9.14 3.20 -8.46
C SER A 133 9.16 4.00 -9.75
N LEU A 134 9.93 3.58 -10.75
CA LEU A 134 9.94 4.22 -12.08
C LEU A 134 8.61 4.03 -12.79
N VAL A 135 7.99 2.86 -12.68
CA VAL A 135 6.64 2.62 -13.22
C VAL A 135 5.62 3.53 -12.53
N LEU A 136 5.70 3.71 -11.21
CA LEU A 136 4.82 4.65 -10.51
C LEU A 136 5.05 6.09 -10.98
N ALA A 137 6.31 6.51 -11.13
CA ALA A 137 6.63 7.83 -11.66
C ALA A 137 6.07 8.05 -13.08
N ALA A 138 6.10 7.03 -13.93
CA ALA A 138 5.48 7.07 -15.24
C ALA A 138 3.95 7.22 -15.16
N VAL A 139 3.28 6.52 -14.25
CA VAL A 139 1.83 6.68 -14.00
C VAL A 139 1.51 8.11 -13.58
N ILE A 140 2.27 8.68 -12.65
CA ILE A 140 2.08 10.06 -12.18
C ILE A 140 2.30 11.05 -13.33
N MET A 141 3.33 10.84 -14.15
CA MET A 141 3.59 11.70 -15.30
C MET A 141 2.47 11.64 -16.34
N ILE A 142 1.92 10.45 -16.59
CA ILE A 142 0.76 10.25 -17.46
C ILE A 142 -0.46 10.97 -16.90
N ASP A 143 -0.73 10.82 -15.60
CA ASP A 143 -1.83 11.49 -14.91
C ASP A 143 -1.74 13.02 -15.05
N PHE A 144 -0.57 13.58 -14.74
CA PHE A 144 -0.30 15.01 -14.84
C PHE A 144 -0.42 15.56 -16.27
N LEU A 145 0.04 14.82 -17.29
CA LEU A 145 0.05 15.30 -18.67
C LEU A 145 -1.27 15.09 -19.43
N LEU A 146 -2.03 14.03 -19.12
CA LEU A 146 -3.17 13.60 -19.93
C LEU A 146 -4.49 13.59 -19.17
N LEU A 147 -4.49 13.24 -17.87
CA LEU A 147 -5.72 13.02 -17.12
C LEU A 147 -6.15 14.25 -16.32
N GLN A 148 -5.26 15.14 -15.91
CA GLN A 148 -5.63 16.30 -15.09
C GLN A 148 -6.73 17.19 -15.72
N SER A 149 -6.85 17.20 -17.06
CA SER A 149 -7.91 17.91 -17.78
C SER A 149 -9.26 17.16 -17.87
N LEU A 150 -9.31 15.90 -17.43
CA LEU A 150 -10.41 14.96 -17.66
C LEU A 150 -10.95 14.43 -16.32
N SER A 151 -11.75 15.24 -15.62
CA SER A 151 -12.76 14.87 -14.61
C SER A 151 -12.74 15.82 -13.40
N PRO A 152 -13.91 16.19 -12.83
CA PRO A 152 -13.98 16.94 -11.56
C PRO A 152 -13.51 16.12 -10.34
N PHE A 153 -13.30 14.81 -10.50
CA PHE A 153 -12.94 13.89 -9.41
C PHE A 153 -11.43 13.66 -9.25
N LEU A 154 -10.61 14.23 -10.14
CA LEU A 154 -9.15 14.09 -10.10
C LEU A 154 -8.52 15.17 -9.22
N GLN A 155 -7.51 14.78 -8.45
CA GLN A 155 -6.79 15.70 -7.58
C GLN A 155 -5.94 16.65 -8.44
N SER A 156 -6.22 17.95 -8.37
CA SER A 156 -5.39 18.96 -9.02
C SER A 156 -4.28 19.41 -8.08
N TYR A 157 -3.04 19.07 -8.43
CA TYR A 157 -1.84 19.52 -7.73
C TYR A 157 -1.38 20.87 -8.32
N GLU A 158 -2.09 21.95 -8.01
CA GLU A 158 -1.70 23.30 -8.43
C GLU A 158 -0.59 23.86 -7.52
N PRO A 159 0.48 24.46 -8.08
CA PRO A 159 1.55 25.07 -7.29
C PRO A 159 1.15 26.38 -6.56
N GLY A 160 -0.14 26.73 -6.52
CA GLY A 160 -0.66 28.00 -6.01
C GLY A 160 -1.68 27.92 -4.87
N GLN A 161 -2.16 26.74 -4.48
CA GLN A 161 -3.08 26.63 -3.34
C GLN A 161 -2.29 26.45 -2.05
N GLY A 162 -2.04 27.58 -1.38
CA GLY A 162 -1.50 27.60 -0.03
C GLY A 162 -2.33 26.71 0.88
N VAL A 163 -1.63 25.83 1.60
CA VAL A 163 -2.18 25.05 2.71
C VAL A 163 -2.66 26.06 3.77
N TYR A 164 -3.94 26.40 3.74
CA TYR A 164 -4.57 27.09 4.85
C TYR A 164 -5.07 26.03 5.83
N TYR A 165 -4.40 25.99 6.98
CA TYR A 165 -4.79 25.27 8.19
C TYR A 165 -6.13 25.77 8.73
#